data_AF-A0A4U9HDX0-F1
#
_entry.id   AF-A0A4U9HDX0-F1
#
_cell.length_a   1.000
_cell.length_b   1.000
_cell.length_c   1.000
_cell.angle_alpha   90.00
_cell.angle_beta   90.00
_cell.angle_gamma   90.00
#
_symmetry.space_group_name_H-M   'P 1'
#
loop_
_entity.id
_entity.type
_entity.pdbx_description
1 polymer ?
#
loop_
_entity_poly.entity_id
_entity_poly.type
_entity_poly.pdbx_seq_one_letter_code
_entity_poly.pdbx_strand_id
1 'polypeptide(L)' 'MLPLYPELPPQIYDGYQSVWPLPTNFIERQPLYQLYYLLNRSNLFGGQHLVAAQQAIDALQHPQRA' A
#
# COMPACT_ATOMS: atom_id res chain seq x y z
N MET A 1 4.54 -0.12 -1.03
CA MET A 1 5.88 0.34 -0.64
C MET A 1 6.04 1.82 -0.89
N LEU A 2 6.19 2.33 -2.13
CA LEU A 2 6.37 3.77 -2.37
C LEU A 2 5.31 4.70 -1.71
N PRO A 3 4.00 4.36 -1.69
CA PRO A 3 2.99 5.22 -1.06
C PRO A 3 3.10 5.30 0.47
N LEU A 4 3.85 4.39 1.10
CA LEU A 4 4.10 4.40 2.55
C LEU A 4 5.28 5.29 2.94
N TYR A 5 5.96 5.90 1.96
CA TYR A 5 7.11 6.79 2.14
C TYR A 5 6.84 8.13 1.45
N PRO A 6 5.96 8.96 2.03
CA PRO A 6 5.55 10.24 1.44
C PRO A 6 6.71 11.26 1.31
N GLU A 7 7.83 11.04 2.00
CA GLU A 7 9.05 11.84 1.90
C GLU A 7 9.84 11.63 0.61
N LEU A 8 9.50 10.60 -0.18
CA LEU A 8 10.17 10.34 -1.45
C LEU A 8 9.85 11.43 -2.48
N PRO A 9 10.81 11.81 -3.34
CA PRO A 9 10.57 12.82 -4.36
C PRO A 9 9.43 12.43 -5.32
N PRO A 10 8.47 13.33 -5.60
CA PRO A 10 7.34 13.04 -6.48
C PRO A 10 7.79 12.69 -7.91
N GLN A 11 8.96 13.17 -8.33
CA GLN A 11 9.54 12.91 -9.64
C GLN A 11 9.77 11.42 -9.93
N ILE A 12 9.86 10.58 -8.89
CA ILE A 12 9.94 9.12 -9.06
C ILE A 12 8.66 8.59 -9.73
N TYR A 13 7.48 9.06 -9.29
CA TYR A 13 6.20 8.66 -9.88
C TYR A 13 6.04 9.24 -11.28
N ASP A 14 6.38 10.51 -11.47
CA ASP A 14 6.28 11.18 -12.77
C ASP A 14 7.18 10.53 -13.82
N GLY A 15 8.43 10.23 -13.44
CA GLY A 15 9.39 9.55 -14.29
C GLY A 15 8.90 8.16 -14.69
N TYR A 16 8.37 7.37 -13.74
CA TYR A 16 7.80 6.05 -14.03
C TYR A 16 6.60 6.16 -14.99
N GLN A 17 5.63 7.03 -14.70
CA GLN A 17 4.43 7.22 -15.52
C GLN A 17 4.76 7.69 -16.95
N SER A 18 5.85 8.44 -17.15
CA SER A 18 6.26 8.93 -18.48
C SER A 18 6.72 7.82 -19.44
N VAL A 19 7.24 6.70 -18.91
CA VAL A 19 7.76 5.57 -19.69
C VAL A 19 6.79 4.39 -19.66
N TRP A 20 6.19 4.12 -18.49
CA TRP A 20 5.25 3.04 -18.27
C TRP A 20 4.04 3.55 -17.48
N PRO A 21 3.03 4.09 -18.18
CA PRO A 21 1.83 4.61 -17.52
C PRO A 21 1.16 3.57 -16.64
N LEU A 22 0.73 3.99 -15.45
CA LEU A 22 0.00 3.10 -14.57
C LEU A 22 -1.41 2.87 -15.14
N PRO A 23 -1.91 1.62 -15.09
CA PRO A 23 -3.28 1.33 -15.50
C PRO A 23 -4.29 2.07 -14.59
N THR A 24 -5.46 2.39 -15.14
CA THR A 24 -6.50 3.19 -14.46
C THR A 24 -6.97 2.61 -13.13
N ASN A 25 -6.99 1.29 -13.01
CA ASN A 25 -7.34 0.57 -11.77
C ASN A 25 -6.16 0.38 -10.80
N PHE A 26 -5.04 1.08 -10.99
CA PHE A 26 -3.90 1.00 -10.07
C PHE A 26 -4.28 1.44 -8.66
N ILE A 27 -5.05 2.52 -8.52
CA ILE A 27 -5.45 3.07 -7.22
C ILE A 27 -6.26 2.04 -6.42
N GLU A 28 -7.17 1.33 -7.08
CA GLU A 28 -7.98 0.27 -6.45
C GLU A 28 -7.14 -0.92 -5.98
N ARG A 29 -6.06 -1.25 -6.70
CA ARG A 29 -5.16 -2.37 -6.35
C ARG A 29 -4.07 -1.98 -5.36
N GLN A 30 -3.84 -0.69 -5.17
CA GLN A 30 -2.76 -0.16 -4.33
C GLN A 30 -2.86 -0.65 -2.87
N PRO A 31 -4.04 -0.72 -2.21
CA PRO A 31 -4.15 -1.27 -0.86
C PRO A 31 -3.79 -2.77 -0.82
N LEU A 32 -4.16 -3.54 -1.84
CA LEU A 32 -3.82 -4.97 -1.93
C LEU A 32 -2.30 -5.18 -2.03
N TYR A 33 -1.60 -4.37 -2.81
CA TYR A 33 -0.14 -4.44 -2.89
C TYR A 33 0.56 -4.06 -1.57
N GLN A 34 -0.03 -3.14 -0.81
CA GLN A 34 0.49 -2.73 0.49
C GLN A 34 0.27 -3.79 1.57
N LEU A 35 -0.79 -4.61 1.47
CA LEU A 35 -1.08 -5.66 2.43
C LEU A 35 0.08 -6.65 2.59
N TYR A 36 0.74 -7.08 1.50
CA TYR A 36 1.91 -7.95 1.59
C TYR A 36 3.01 -7.38 2.50
N TYR A 37 3.31 -6.09 2.35
CA TYR A 37 4.32 -5.42 3.16
C TYR A 37 3.91 -5.38 4.64
N LEU A 38 2.66 -5.06 4.93
CA LEU A 38 2.14 -5.01 6.30
C LEU A 38 2.14 -6.39 6.97
N LEU A 39 1.75 -7.44 6.25
CA LEU A 39 1.84 -8.82 6.71
C LEU A 39 3.28 -9.23 7.01
N ASN A 40 4.22 -8.90 6.12
CA ASN A 40 5.63 -9.19 6.34
C ASN A 40 6.16 -8.47 7.59
N ARG A 41 5.81 -7.19 7.78
CA ARG A 41 6.15 -6.43 9.00
C ARG A 41 5.52 -7.06 10.25
N SER A 42 4.28 -7.51 10.17
CA SER A 42 3.60 -8.21 11.27
C SER A 42 4.35 -9.50 11.64
N ASN A 43 4.73 -10.31 10.66
CA ASN A 43 5.45 -11.56 10.88
C ASN A 43 6.83 -11.33 11.51
N LEU A 44 7.56 -10.30 11.07
CA LEU A 44 8.93 -10.04 11.54
C LEU A 44 8.98 -9.33 12.91
N PHE A 45 8.01 -8.46 13.20
CA PHE A 45 8.14 -7.51 14.30
C PHE A 45 6.97 -7.55 15.30
N GLY A 46 5.84 -8.19 14.96
CA GLY A 46 4.68 -8.30 15.84
C GLY A 46 4.13 -6.96 16.34
N GLY A 47 3.46 -6.99 17.49
CA GLY A 47 2.97 -5.80 18.20
C GLY A 47 2.06 -4.92 17.34
N GLN A 48 2.37 -3.62 17.26
CA GLN A 48 1.61 -2.65 16.46
C GLN A 48 1.49 -3.02 14.97
N HIS A 49 2.43 -3.81 14.44
CA HIS A 49 2.39 -4.23 13.04
C HIS A 49 1.28 -5.26 12.78
N LEU A 50 0.87 -6.03 13.79
CA LEU A 50 -0.30 -6.93 13.70
C LEU A 50 -1.59 -6.12 13.60
N VAL A 51 -1.72 -5.06 14.39
CA VAL A 51 -2.89 -4.16 14.34
C VAL A 51 -2.99 -3.49 12.97
N ALA A 52 -1.87 -2.97 12.46
CA ALA A 52 -1.83 -2.33 11.15
C ALA A 52 -2.17 -3.31 10.00
N ALA A 53 -1.70 -4.55 10.07
CA ALA A 53 -2.03 -5.59 9.10
C ALA A 53 -3.52 -5.96 9.16
N GLN A 54 -4.08 -6.13 10.36
CA GLN A 54 -5.50 -6.44 10.54
C GLN A 54 -6.41 -5.32 9.97
N GLN A 55 -6.11 -4.06 10.29
CA GLN A 55 -6.85 -2.92 9.76
C GLN A 55 -6.82 -2.86 8.22
N ALA A 56 -5.67 -3.18 7.61
CA ALA A 56 -5.55 -3.23 6.16
C ALA A 56 -6.37 -4.37 5.54
N ILE A 57 -6.49 -5.52 6.21
CA ILE A 57 -7.35 -6.62 5.79
C ILE A 57 -8.83 -6.18 5.88
N ASP A 58 -9.23 -5.59 7.00
CA ASP A 58 -10.61 -5.15 7.23
C ASP A 58 -11.03 -4.12 6.17
N ALA A 59 -10.15 -3.16 5.83
CA ALA A 59 -10.39 -2.17 4.79
C ALA A 59 -10.57 -2.79 3.39
N LEU A 60 -9.82 -3.87 3.07
CA LEU A 60 -9.96 -4.59 1.80
C LEU A 60 -11.24 -5.44 1.74
N GLN A 61 -11.69 -5.98 2.87
CA GLN A 61 -12.92 -6.79 2.96
C GLN A 61 -14.19 -5.92 3.04
N HIS A 62 -14.08 -4.71 3.58
CA HIS A 62 -15.19 -3.78 3.80
C HIS A 62 -14.88 -2.37 3.27
N PRO A 63 -14.71 -2.20 1.95
CA PRO A 63 -14.29 -0.93 1.34
C PRO A 63 -15.26 0.25 1.52
N GLN A 64 -16.44 0.04 2.10
CA GLN A 64 -17.46 1.07 2.35
C GLN A 64 -17.41 1.66 3.78
N ARG A 65 -16.47 1.20 4.63
CA ARG A 65 -16.35 1.61 6.05
C ARG A 65 -15.07 2.41 6.37
N ALA A 66 -14.27 2.75 5.36
CA ALA A 66 -13.04 3.52 5.49
C ALA A 66 -13.24 4.98 5.08
#